data_AF-A0A923U312-F1
#
_entry.id   AF-A0A923U312-F1
#
_cell.length_a   1.000
_cell.length_b   1.000
_cell.length_c   1.000
_cell.angle_alpha   90.00
_cell.angle_beta   90.00
_cell.angle_gamma   90.00
#
_symmetry.space_group_name_H-M   'P 1'
#
loop_
_entity.id
_entity.type
_entity.pdbx_description
1 polymer ?
#
loop_
_entity_poly.entity_id
_entity_poly.type
_entity_poly.pdbx_seq_one_letter_code
_entity_poly.pdbx_strand_id
1 'polypeptide(L)'
;MDSLPFLCYLLIFIMAFMYSSVGHGGASGYLAVLAMLGVSQIVMKPSALLLNIFVSGISFFQYYRTNHFNFRLFWPFAFTSVPAAFIGALIPLTDSSYKKILGICLIFSVLRLTLFGWKDEVSTENQKLKIWIGLFA
;
A
#
# COMPACT_ATOMS: atom_id res chain seq x y z
N MET A 1 1.85 11.24 28.36
CA MET A 1 1.55 10.10 27.47
C MET A 1 0.92 10.61 26.16
N ASP A 2 1.32 11.81 25.72
CA ASP A 2 0.53 12.62 24.78
C ASP A 2 1.20 12.75 23.40
N SER A 3 2.41 12.20 23.24
CA SER A 3 3.17 12.18 21.98
C SER A 3 2.95 10.94 21.11
N LEU A 4 2.37 9.87 21.67
CA LEU A 4 2.09 8.62 20.97
C LEU A 4 1.17 8.77 19.74
N PRO A 5 0.07 9.55 19.79
CA PRO A 5 -0.77 9.75 18.61
C PRO A 5 -0.07 10.58 17.53
N PHE A 6 0.72 11.60 17.91
CA PHE A 6 1.47 12.42 16.96
C PHE A 6 2.51 11.59 16.20
N LEU A 7 3.23 10.72 16.92
CA LEU A 7 4.16 9.77 16.32
C LEU A 7 3.45 8.83 15.33
N CYS A 8 2.27 8.32 15.69
CA CYS A 8 1.46 7.46 14.83
C CYS A 8 1.11 8.15 13.50
N TYR A 9 0.61 9.38 13.56
CA TYR A 9 0.28 10.16 12.36
C TYR A 9 1.50 10.45 11.51
N LEU A 10 2.64 10.78 12.13
CA LEU A 10 3.89 11.01 11.41
C LEU A 10 4.36 9.75 10.67
N LEU A 11 4.33 8.58 11.32
CA LEU A 11 4.74 7.32 10.68
C LEU A 11 3.80 6.94 9.54
N ILE A 12 2.48 7.11 9.71
CA ILE A 12 1.50 6.86 8.65
C ILE A 12 1.74 7.81 7.48
N PHE A 13 2.01 9.09 7.74
CA PHE A 13 2.32 10.07 6.72
C PHE A 13 3.58 9.70 5.93
N ILE A 14 4.66 9.32 6.61
CA ILE A 14 5.90 8.87 5.98
C ILE A 14 5.63 7.65 5.10
N MET A 15 4.93 6.64 5.61
CA MET A 15 4.55 5.46 4.84
C MET A 15 3.74 5.84 3.60
N ALA A 16 2.85 6.83 3.71
CA ALA A 16 1.96 7.23 2.63
C ALA A 16 2.70 7.92 1.51
N PHE A 17 3.59 8.83 1.89
CA PHE A 17 4.48 9.48 0.96
C PHE A 17 5.40 8.49 0.23
N MET A 18 6.01 7.55 0.96
CA MET A 18 6.91 6.55 0.35
C MET A 18 6.18 5.63 -0.62
N TYR A 19 5.01 5.11 -0.24
CA TYR A 19 4.23 4.21 -1.09
C TYR A 19 3.62 4.93 -2.31
N SER A 20 3.13 6.16 -2.14
CA SER A 20 2.61 6.96 -3.25
C SER A 20 3.70 7.30 -4.27
N SER A 21 4.94 7.49 -3.82
CA SER A 21 6.09 7.82 -4.69
C SER A 21 6.42 6.70 -5.69
N VAL A 22 6.13 5.44 -5.33
CA VAL A 22 6.29 4.27 -6.21
C VAL A 22 4.98 3.94 -6.94
N GLY A 23 3.88 4.64 -6.64
CA GLY A 23 2.56 4.40 -7.22
C GLY A 23 1.78 3.24 -6.59
N HIS A 24 2.24 2.70 -5.45
CA HIS A 24 1.58 1.59 -4.76
C HIS A 24 0.72 2.07 -3.58
N GLY A 25 -0.38 1.37 -3.35
CA GLY A 25 -1.17 1.52 -2.13
C GLY A 25 -0.46 0.91 -0.91
N GLY A 26 -0.12 1.75 0.09
CA GLY A 26 0.70 1.38 1.26
C GLY A 26 0.06 0.53 2.34
N ALA A 27 -0.97 -0.26 2.02
CA ALA A 27 -1.78 -0.99 2.99
C ALA A 27 -0.96 -1.73 4.06
N SER A 28 0.06 -2.50 3.66
CA SER A 28 0.93 -3.25 4.58
C SER A 28 1.71 -2.37 5.55
N GLY A 29 2.16 -1.19 5.13
CA GLY A 29 2.95 -0.27 5.95
C GLY A 29 2.14 0.34 7.10
N TYR A 30 0.97 0.91 6.80
CA TYR A 30 0.11 1.49 7.86
C TYR A 30 -0.43 0.41 8.79
N LEU A 31 -0.77 -0.78 8.25
CA LEU A 31 -1.25 -1.89 9.07
C LEU A 31 -0.19 -2.36 10.06
N ALA A 32 1.08 -2.41 9.63
CA ALA A 32 2.20 -2.72 10.51
C ALA A 32 2.37 -1.66 11.60
N VAL A 33 2.37 -0.37 11.24
CA VAL A 33 2.50 0.74 12.21
C VAL A 33 1.34 0.72 13.22
N LEU A 34 0.10 0.63 12.74
CA LEU A 34 -1.09 0.59 13.59
C LEU A 34 -1.11 -0.65 14.50
N ALA A 35 -0.65 -1.81 14.01
CA ALA A 35 -0.54 -3.03 14.80
C ALA A 35 0.55 -2.92 15.88
N MET A 36 1.72 -2.35 15.54
CA MET A 36 2.82 -2.14 16.49
C MET A 36 2.44 -1.17 17.61
N LEU A 37 1.63 -0.16 17.31
CA LEU A 37 1.11 0.81 18.28
C LEU A 37 -0.14 0.30 19.04
N GLY A 38 -0.54 -0.95 18.82
CA GLY A 38 -1.60 -1.60 19.58
C GLY A 38 -3.02 -1.12 19.27
N VAL A 39 -3.25 -0.50 18.10
CA VAL A 39 -4.58 -0.03 17.69
C VAL A 39 -5.53 -1.22 17.53
N SER A 40 -6.78 -1.06 18.00
CA SER A 40 -7.82 -2.08 17.84
C SER A 40 -8.11 -2.37 16.37
N GLN A 41 -8.36 -3.63 16.02
CA GLN A 41 -8.61 -4.05 14.64
C GLN A 41 -9.86 -3.44 14.02
N ILE A 42 -10.86 -3.16 14.87
CA ILE A 42 -12.10 -2.51 14.48
C ILE A 42 -11.83 -1.14 13.85
N VAL A 43 -10.83 -0.41 14.36
CA VAL A 43 -10.45 0.92 13.85
C VAL A 43 -9.35 0.82 12.80
N MET A 44 -8.42 -0.14 12.97
CA MET A 44 -7.27 -0.34 12.09
C MET A 44 -7.67 -0.66 10.65
N LYS A 45 -8.57 -1.63 10.45
CA LYS A 45 -8.98 -2.09 9.10
C LYS A 45 -9.63 -0.97 8.27
N PRO A 46 -10.68 -0.27 8.74
CA PRO A 46 -11.30 0.79 7.96
C PRO A 46 -10.35 1.98 7.74
N SER A 47 -9.51 2.31 8.73
CA SER A 47 -8.51 3.38 8.57
C SER A 47 -7.51 3.06 7.46
N ALA A 48 -6.97 1.84 7.44
CA ALA A 48 -6.05 1.40 6.39
C ALA A 48 -6.71 1.38 5.01
N LEU A 49 -7.97 0.95 4.90
CA LEU A 49 -8.74 0.97 3.66
C LEU A 49 -8.93 2.40 3.12
N LEU A 50 -9.35 3.34 3.98
CA LEU A 50 -9.52 4.74 3.61
C LEU A 50 -8.21 5.36 3.11
N LEU A 51 -7.12 5.16 3.85
CA LEU A 51 -5.78 5.62 3.45
C LEU A 51 -5.38 5.03 2.10
N ASN A 52 -5.64 3.74 1.89
CA ASN A 52 -5.25 3.05 0.67
C ASN A 52 -6.03 3.55 -0.56
N ILE A 53 -7.33 3.84 -0.41
CA ILE A 53 -8.15 4.44 -1.47
C ILE A 53 -7.62 5.83 -1.81
N PHE A 54 -7.29 6.64 -0.81
CA PHE A 54 -6.79 7.99 -1.02
C PHE A 54 -5.43 7.99 -1.74
N VAL A 55 -4.45 7.25 -1.22
CA VAL A 55 -3.10 7.18 -1.79
C VAL A 55 -3.11 6.55 -3.18
N SER A 56 -3.79 5.42 -3.37
CA SER A 56 -3.88 4.77 -4.68
C SER A 56 -4.68 5.61 -5.67
N GLY A 57 -5.68 6.37 -5.21
CA GLY A 57 -6.45 7.30 -6.02
C GLY A 57 -5.59 8.43 -6.57
N ILE A 58 -4.69 8.99 -5.76
CA ILE A 58 -3.72 10.01 -6.21
C ILE A 58 -2.78 9.43 -7.28
N SER A 59 -2.22 8.24 -7.04
CA SER A 59 -1.35 7.57 -8.01
C SER A 59 -2.09 7.23 -9.31
N PHE A 60 -3.33 6.76 -9.20
CA PHE A 60 -4.20 6.51 -10.35
C PHE A 60 -4.52 7.78 -11.13
N PHE A 61 -4.84 8.87 -10.45
CA PHE A 61 -5.14 10.15 -11.09
C PHE A 61 -3.93 10.68 -11.87
N GLN A 62 -2.73 10.62 -11.29
CA GLN A 62 -1.50 10.98 -11.99
C GLN A 62 -1.28 10.09 -13.22
N TYR A 63 -1.44 8.76 -13.06
CA TYR A 63 -1.31 7.82 -14.18
C TYR A 63 -2.31 8.10 -15.30
N TYR A 64 -3.57 8.37 -14.94
CA TYR A 64 -4.63 8.75 -15.88
C TYR A 64 -4.30 10.05 -16.63
N ARG A 65 -3.79 11.07 -15.92
CA ARG A 65 -3.38 12.35 -16.53
C ARG A 65 -2.29 12.19 -17.59
N THR A 66 -1.41 11.20 -17.43
CA THR A 66 -0.34 10.93 -18.41
C THR A 66 -0.79 10.16 -19.65
N ASN A 67 -2.10 9.90 -19.84
CA ASN A 67 -2.67 9.16 -20.99
C ASN A 67 -2.16 7.72 -21.21
N HIS A 68 -1.45 7.14 -20.24
CA HIS A 68 -0.99 5.75 -20.31
C HIS A 68 -2.07 4.72 -19.91
N PHE A 69 -3.30 5.17 -19.60
CA PHE A 69 -4.34 4.30 -19.06
C PHE A 69 -5.01 3.42 -20.13
N ASN A 70 -4.86 2.10 -19.99
CA ASN A 70 -5.50 1.12 -20.87
C ASN A 70 -6.81 0.60 -20.27
N PHE A 71 -7.94 1.16 -20.74
CA PHE A 71 -9.28 0.76 -20.32
C PHE A 71 -9.61 -0.72 -20.58
N ARG A 72 -9.03 -1.32 -21.64
CA ARG A 72 -9.31 -2.72 -22.00
C ARG A 72 -8.69 -3.69 -21.01
N LEU A 73 -7.55 -3.33 -20.42
CA LEU A 73 -6.90 -4.12 -19.38
C LEU A 73 -7.52 -3.88 -18.00
N PHE A 74 -7.99 -2.66 -17.72
CA PHE A 74 -8.60 -2.32 -16.43
C PHE A 74 -9.87 -3.13 -16.11
N TRP A 75 -10.81 -3.21 -17.05
CA TRP A 75 -12.10 -3.84 -16.81
C TRP A 75 -12.05 -5.29 -16.30
N PRO A 76 -11.27 -6.23 -16.87
CA PRO A 76 -11.20 -7.59 -16.36
C PRO A 76 -10.64 -7.65 -14.93
N PHE A 77 -9.66 -6.81 -14.59
CA PHE A 77 -9.14 -6.73 -13.22
C PHE A 77 -10.16 -6.12 -12.26
N ALA A 78 -10.85 -5.05 -12.64
CA ALA A 78 -11.86 -4.41 -11.81
C ALA A 78 -13.03 -5.36 -11.51
N PHE A 79 -13.57 -6.03 -12.54
CA PHE A 79 -14.68 -6.96 -12.40
C PHE A 79 -14.35 -8.19 -11.56
N THR A 80 -13.11 -8.67 -11.57
CA THR A 80 -12.69 -9.83 -10.77
C THR A 80 -12.29 -9.42 -9.36
N SER A 81 -11.60 -8.28 -9.21
CA SER A 81 -11.04 -7.85 -7.92
C SER A 81 -12.11 -7.31 -6.97
N VAL A 82 -13.10 -6.55 -7.46
CA VAL A 82 -14.14 -5.95 -6.61
C VAL A 82 -15.00 -7.02 -5.90
N PRO A 83 -15.55 -8.03 -6.60
CA PRO A 83 -16.30 -9.12 -5.94
C PRO A 83 -15.42 -9.97 -5.03
N ALA A 84 -14.19 -10.29 -5.45
CA ALA A 84 -13.28 -11.08 -4.64
C ALA A 84 -12.90 -10.36 -3.32
N ALA A 85 -12.66 -9.05 -3.38
CA ALA A 85 -12.42 -8.23 -2.19
C ALA A 85 -13.65 -8.18 -1.27
N PHE A 86 -14.86 -8.07 -1.83
CA PHE A 86 -16.09 -8.09 -1.06
C PHE A 86 -16.30 -9.44 -0.35
N ILE A 87 -16.11 -10.56 -1.05
CA ILE A 87 -16.18 -11.90 -0.44
C ILE A 87 -15.14 -12.04 0.68
N GLY A 88 -13.91 -11.57 0.46
CA GLY A 88 -12.87 -11.58 1.49
C GLY A 88 -13.21 -10.73 2.72
N ALA A 89 -13.89 -9.58 2.51
CA ALA A 89 -14.33 -8.71 3.60
C ALA A 89 -15.49 -9.28 4.43
N LEU A 90 -16.33 -10.14 3.84
CA LEU A 90 -17.43 -10.81 4.53
C LEU A 90 -16.96 -11.88 5.51
N ILE A 91 -15.73 -12.38 5.39
CA ILE A 91 -15.20 -13.43 6.27
C ILE A 91 -14.92 -12.82 7.66
N PRO A 92 -15.68 -13.19 8.70
CA PRO A 92 -15.44 -12.67 10.04
C PRO A 92 -14.16 -13.29 10.60
N LEU A 93 -13.15 -12.45 10.86
CA LEU A 93 -11.91 -12.86 11.49
C LEU A 93 -11.89 -12.40 12.95
N THR A 94 -11.62 -13.34 13.87
CA THR A 94 -11.33 -13.01 15.27
C THR A 94 -10.02 -12.25 15.38
N ASP A 95 -9.88 -11.43 16.42
CA ASP A 95 -8.69 -10.58 16.60
C ASP A 95 -7.39 -11.40 16.60
N SER A 96 -7.41 -12.55 17.26
CA SER A 96 -6.25 -13.45 17.33
C SER A 96 -5.86 -14.01 15.96
N SER A 97 -6.83 -14.45 15.16
CA SER A 97 -6.58 -15.02 13.83
C SER A 97 -6.06 -13.98 12.86
N TYR A 98 -6.65 -12.77 12.86
CA TYR A 98 -6.19 -11.68 12.00
C TYR A 98 -4.73 -11.29 12.29
N LYS A 99 -4.36 -11.11 13.56
CA LYS A 99 -2.97 -10.77 13.95
C LYS A 99 -1.99 -11.85 13.50
N LYS A 100 -2.34 -13.13 13.64
CA LYS A 100 -1.51 -14.25 13.19
C LYS A 100 -1.31 -14.22 11.67
N ILE A 101 -2.39 -14.11 10.90
CA ILE A 101 -2.33 -14.06 9.44
C ILE A 101 -1.50 -12.86 8.98
N LEU A 102 -1.78 -11.67 9.53
CA LEU A 102 -1.04 -10.45 9.21
C LEU A 102 0.46 -10.60 9.52
N GLY A 103 0.81 -11.14 10.68
CA GLY A 103 2.19 -11.38 11.08
C GLY A 103 2.91 -12.34 10.13
N ILE A 104 2.25 -13.43 9.74
CA ILE A 104 2.79 -14.39 8.76
C ILE A 104 3.01 -13.72 7.40
N CYS A 105 2.04 -12.92 6.91
CA CYS A 105 2.18 -12.17 5.65
C CYS A 105 3.36 -11.18 5.69
N LEU A 106 3.56 -10.50 6.81
CA LEU A 106 4.68 -9.56 6.99
C LEU A 106 6.02 -10.30 7.02
N ILE A 107 6.14 -11.40 7.78
CA ILE A 107 7.35 -12.23 7.80
C ILE A 107 7.64 -12.77 6.39
N PHE A 108 6.63 -13.28 5.69
CA PHE A 108 6.78 -13.75 4.31
C PHE A 108 7.26 -12.65 3.37
N SER A 109 6.73 -11.43 3.51
CA SER A 109 7.17 -10.28 2.70
C SER A 109 8.63 -9.93 2.96
N VAL A 110 9.05 -9.93 4.23
CA VAL A 110 10.45 -9.69 4.62
C VAL A 110 11.37 -10.79 4.07
N LEU A 111 11.00 -12.06 4.25
CA LEU A 111 11.77 -13.20 3.73
C LEU A 111 11.91 -13.17 2.20
N ARG A 112 10.83 -12.87 1.48
CA ARG A 112 10.88 -12.70 0.02
C ARG A 112 11.82 -11.57 -0.37
N LEU A 113 11.75 -10.43 0.33
CA LEU A 113 12.61 -9.29 0.02
C LEU A 113 14.09 -9.58 0.29
N THR A 114 14.41 -10.29 1.37
CA THR A 114 15.80 -10.56 1.77
C THR A 114 16.43 -11.73 1.01
N LEU A 115 15.68 -12.79 0.73
CA LEU A 115 16.20 -14.00 0.06
C LEU A 115 16.10 -13.95 -1.46
N PHE A 116 15.12 -13.22 -1.99
CA PHE A 116 14.85 -13.10 -3.43
C PHE A 116 15.21 -11.71 -3.99
N GLY A 117 16.13 -11.01 -3.28
CA GLY A 117 16.57 -9.65 -3.60
C GLY A 117 16.76 -9.41 -5.10
N TRP A 118 16.07 -8.36 -5.57
CA TRP A 118 16.05 -7.77 -6.91
C TRP A 118 17.00 -8.41 -7.91
N LYS A 119 16.48 -9.35 -8.71
CA LYS A 119 17.09 -9.70 -9.99
C LYS A 119 16.73 -8.58 -10.96
N ASP A 120 17.55 -7.55 -10.94
CA ASP A 120 17.45 -6.38 -11.80
C ASP A 120 17.61 -6.79 -13.27
N GLU A 121 16.51 -6.89 -14.01
CA GLU A 121 16.52 -6.59 -15.44
C GLU A 121 16.48 -5.06 -15.60
N VAL A 122 17.56 -4.40 -15.17
CA VAL A 122 17.81 -3.01 -15.53
C VAL A 122 18.14 -3.01 -17.02
N SER A 123 17.11 -2.73 -17.82
CA SER A 123 17.28 -2.27 -19.19
C SER A 123 18.05 -0.94 -19.09
N THR A 124 19.33 -0.97 -19.44
CA THR A 124 20.19 0.21 -19.52
C THR A 124 19.73 1.11 -20.67
N GLU A 125 18.69 1.92 -20.43
CA GLU A 125 18.49 3.13 -21.21
C GLU A 125 18.82 4.36 -20.37
N ASN A 126 19.84 5.04 -20.85
CA ASN A 126 20.59 6.13 -20.23
C ASN A 126 19.75 7.42 -20.25
N GLN A 127 18.60 7.45 -19.56
CA GLN A 127 17.90 8.70 -19.31
C GLN A 127 18.45 9.32 -18.03
N LYS A 128 19.21 10.41 -18.21
CA LYS A 128 19.45 11.42 -17.18
C LYS A 128 18.10 11.86 -16.60
N LEU A 129 17.65 11.16 -15.56
CA LEU A 129 16.50 11.54 -14.77
C LEU A 129 16.83 12.86 -14.10
N LYS A 130 16.35 13.95 -14.69
CA LYS A 130 16.33 15.27 -14.06
C LYS A 130 15.39 15.15 -12.86
N ILE A 131 16.00 15.04 -11.69
CA ILE A 131 15.37 14.95 -10.35
C ILE A 131 14.23 15.98 -10.18
N TRP A 132 14.30 17.10 -10.90
CA TRP A 132 13.30 18.16 -10.95
C TRP A 132 11.92 17.78 -11.52
N ILE A 133 11.84 16.76 -12.37
CA ILE A 133 10.56 16.36 -12.99
C ILE A 133 9.66 15.65 -11.97
N GLY A 134 10.23 14.92 -11.01
CA GLY A 134 9.47 14.27 -9.94
C GLY A 134 8.90 15.23 -8.88
N LEU A 135 9.32 16.50 -8.89
CA LEU A 135 8.81 17.51 -7.96
C LEU A 135 7.58 18.26 -8.49
N PHE A 136 7.28 18.13 -9.79
CA PHE A 136 6.22 18.88 -10.48
C PHE A 136 5.29 18.03 -11.37
N ALA A 137 5.52 16.71 -11.46
CA ALA A 137 4.60 15.76 -12.10
C ALA A 137 3.51 15.33 -11.10
#